data_AF-A0A7V9C6X2-F1
#
_entry.id   AF-A0A7V9C6X2-F1
#
_cell.length_a   1.000
_cell.length_b   1.000
_cell.length_c   1.000
_cell.angle_alpha   90.00
_cell.angle_beta   90.00
_cell.angle_gamma   90.00
#
_symmetry.space_group_name_H-M   'P 1'
#
loop_
_entity.id
_entity.type
_entity.pdbx_description
1 polymer ?
#
loop_
_entity_poly.entity_id
_entity_poly.type
_entity_poly.pdbx_seq_one_letter_code
_entity_poly.pdbx_strand_id
1 'polypeptide(L)' 'LIEWCRDKLAHYKCPTSVEFRSELARTATGKLQKYKLRDAYWQGMTRQIY' A
#
# COMPACT_ATOMS: atom_id res chain seq x y z
N LEU A 1 -8.43 -2.52 -12.19
CA LEU A 1 -8.46 -2.55 -10.70
C LEU A 1 -9.00 -1.26 -10.10
N ILE A 2 -8.42 -0.09 -10.41
CA ILE A 2 -8.91 1.19 -9.88
C ILE A 2 -10.36 1.48 -10.31
N GLU A 3 -10.70 1.33 -11.60
CA GLU A 3 -12.08 1.51 -12.08
C GLU A 3 -13.06 0.53 -11.44
N TRP A 4 -12.65 -0.73 -11.27
CA TRP A 4 -13.45 -1.73 -10.56
C TRP A 4 -13.72 -1.32 -9.10
N CYS A 5 -12.72 -0.75 -8.41
CA CYS A 5 -12.91 -0.16 -7.09
C CYS A 5 -13.84 1.07 -7.14
N ARG A 6 -13.75 1.93 -8.17
CA ARG A 6 -14.61 3.12 -8.32
C ARG A 6 -16.09 2.78 -8.52
N ASP A 7 -16.38 1.65 -9.17
CA ASP A 7 -17.75 1.16 -9.33
C ASP A 7 -18.34 0.61 -8.03
N LYS A 8 -17.51 0.10 -7.11
CA LYS A 8 -17.93 -0.62 -5.91
C LYS A 8 -17.70 0.11 -4.59
N LEU A 9 -16.88 1.16 -4.56
CA LEU A 9 -16.47 1.89 -3.37
C LEU A 9 -16.67 3.39 -3.55
N ALA A 10 -16.86 4.09 -2.43
CA ALA A 10 -16.82 5.55 -2.44
C ALA A 10 -15.47 6.04 -3.00
N HIS A 11 -15.51 7.11 -3.79
CA HIS A 11 -14.35 7.62 -4.54
C HIS A 11 -13.11 7.86 -3.64
N TYR A 12 -13.29 8.36 -2.42
CA TYR A 12 -12.20 8.62 -1.47
C TYR A 12 -11.53 7.36 -0.91
N LYS A 13 -12.13 6.17 -1.06
CA LYS A 13 -11.55 4.88 -0.66
C LYS A 13 -10.84 4.19 -1.81
N CYS A 14 -10.98 4.69 -3.03
CA CYS A 14 -10.36 4.07 -4.19
C CYS A 14 -8.85 4.31 -4.17
N PRO A 15 -8.03 3.27 -4.44
CA PRO A 15 -6.59 3.44 -4.51
C PRO A 15 -6.21 4.37 -5.66
N THR A 16 -5.22 5.24 -5.43
CA THR A 16 -4.70 6.16 -6.44
C THR A 16 -3.64 5.51 -7.33
N SER A 17 -2.88 4.56 -6.78
CA SER A 17 -1.88 3.76 -7.51
C SER A 17 -1.96 2.29 -7.09
N VAL A 18 -1.51 1.40 -7.98
CA VAL A 18 -1.43 -0.05 -7.72
C VAL A 18 -0.07 -0.52 -8.20
N GLU A 19 0.69 -1.16 -7.31
CA GLU A 19 1.99 -1.76 -7.60
C GLU A 19 1.89 -3.28 -7.40
N PHE A 20 2.41 -4.04 -8.37
CA PHE A 20 2.54 -5.48 -8.25
C PHE A 20 3.96 -5.83 -7.82
N ARG A 21 4.07 -6.65 -6.77
CA ARG A 21 5.34 -7.17 -6.28
C ARG A 21 5.31 -8.69 -6.36
N SER A 22 6.46 -9.29 -6.65
CA SER A 22 6.62 -10.75 -6.61
C SER A 22 6.42 -11.30 -5.19
N GLU A 23 6.79 -10.53 -4.17
CA GLU A 23 6.64 -10.91 -2.77
C GLU A 23 6.22 -9.71 -1.89
N LEU A 24 5.42 -10.02 -0.87
CA LEU A 24 5.04 -9.06 0.17
C LEU A 24 5.89 -9.31 1.41
N ALA A 25 6.49 -8.24 1.95
CA ALA A 25 7.28 -8.31 3.18
C ALA A 25 6.44 -8.88 4.34
N ARG A 26 6.76 -10.09 4.78
CA ARG A 26 6.11 -10.80 5.88
C ARG A 26 7.09 -11.16 7.00
N THR A 27 6.58 -11.36 8.21
CA THR A 27 7.34 -11.95 9.32
C THR A 27 7.52 -13.46 9.09
N ALA A 28 8.40 -14.09 9.87
CA ALA A 28 8.53 -15.55 9.92
C ALA A 28 7.20 -16.26 10.28
N THR A 29 6.30 -15.56 10.97
CA THR A 29 4.94 -16.01 11.31
C THR A 29 3.88 -15.61 10.27
N GLY A 30 4.27 -15.05 9.13
CA GLY A 30 3.39 -14.72 8.00
C GLY A 30 2.65 -13.37 8.09
N LYS A 31 2.84 -12.60 9.18
CA LYS A 31 2.20 -11.27 9.34
C LYS A 31 2.79 -10.27 8.36
N LEU A 32 1.94 -9.48 7.71
CA LEU A 32 2.35 -8.44 6.77
C LEU A 32 3.05 -7.28 7.50
N GLN A 33 4.27 -6.95 7.06
CA GLN A 33 5.05 -5.84 7.61
C GLN A 33 4.76 -4.55 6.84
N LYS A 34 3.62 -3.90 7.15
CA LYS A 34 3.16 -2.68 6.46
C LYS A 34 4.19 -1.55 6.47
N TYR A 35 4.98 -1.40 7.53
CA TYR A 35 6.01 -0.36 7.63
C TYR A 35 7.09 -0.52 6.54
N LYS A 36 7.56 -1.75 6.28
CA LYS A 36 8.52 -2.03 5.19
C LYS A 36 7.95 -1.74 3.81
N LEU A 37 6.64 -1.95 3.63
CA LEU A 37 5.98 -1.63 2.37
C LEU A 37 5.88 -0.11 2.14
N ARG A 38 5.66 0.66 3.22
CA ARG A 38 5.56 2.12 3.18
C ARG A 38 6.92 2.81 3.07
N ASP A 39 7.98 2.23 3.62
CA ASP A 39 9.32 2.83 3.69
C ASP A 39 9.83 3.30 2.32
N ALA A 40 9.63 2.47 1.28
CA ALA A 40 10.00 2.80 -0.10
C ALA A 40 9.32 4.06 -0.64
N TYR A 41 8.13 4.40 -0.15
CA TYR A 41 7.39 5.59 -0.58
C TYR A 41 7.77 6.84 0.21
N TRP A 42 8.24 6.68 1.46
CA TRP A 42 8.56 7.79 2.35
C TRP A 42 10.02 8.27 2.21
N GLN A 43 10.81 7.68 1.30
CA GLN A 43 12.14 8.18 0.98
C GLN A 43 12.05 9.61 0.43
N GLY A 44 12.70 10.56 1.11
CA GLY A 44 12.66 11.97 0.75
C GLY A 44 11.45 12.76 1.28
N MET A 45 10.55 12.13 2.05
CA MET A 45 9.45 12.84 2.70
C MET A 45 9.82 13.27 4.13
N THR A 46 9.61 14.55 4.46
CA THR A 46 9.95 15.14 5.76
C THR A 46 9.03 14.68 6.91
N ARG A 47 7.86 14.12 6.59
CA ARG A 47 6.89 13.64 7.59
C ARG A 47 6.37 12.26 7.22
N GLN A 48 6.58 11.31 8.13
CA GLN A 48 6.06 9.95 8.03
C GLN A 48 4.79 9.79 8.86
N ILE A 49 3.91 8.89 8.42
CA ILE A 49 2.68 8.50 9.13
C ILE A 49 2.85 7.06 9.62
N TYR A 50 2.60 6.82 10.91
CA TYR A 50 2.75 5.51 11.57
C TYR A 50 1.57 4.58 11.25
#